data_AF-A0A950TJ91-F1
#
_entry.id   AF-A0A950TJ91-F1
#
_cell.length_a   1.000
_cell.length_b   1.000
_cell.length_c   1.000
_cell.angle_alpha   90.00
_cell.angle_beta   90.00
_cell.angle_gamma   90.00
#
_symmetry.space_group_name_H-M   'P 1'
#
loop_
_entity.id
_entity.type
_entity.pdbx_description
1 polymer ?
#
loop_
_entity_poly.entity_id
_entity_poly.type
_entity_poly.pdbx_seq_one_letter_code
_entity_poly.pdbx_strand_id
1 'polypeptide(L)'
;MLLGLTQEQIDAICDAFINSVNITEHCRQTMIALTAWRDQVLYGTQVGSTAPQAPVFPVVGTTTYTDGIVKQFFDLRDQIILNKNYTEAIGEDLGIVGAADPGKSEDDVFPTLKSVTASPGFTVQIKGSMQGMDAMRIEYAPAGGDFAT
;
A
#
# COMPACT_ATOMS: atom_id res chain seq x y z
N MET A 1 20.14 16.43 -21.71
CA MET A 1 21.01 16.11 -20.57
C MET A 1 20.32 16.70 -19.33
N LEU A 2 19.47 15.91 -18.67
CA LEU A 2 18.83 16.35 -17.42
C LEU A 2 19.88 16.27 -16.31
N LEU A 3 20.16 17.38 -15.64
CA LEU A 3 20.77 17.39 -14.30
C LEU A 3 22.13 16.68 -14.14
N GLY A 4 22.90 16.49 -15.22
CA GLY A 4 24.23 15.86 -15.17
C GLY A 4 24.20 14.32 -15.09
N LEU A 5 23.02 13.70 -15.16
CA LEU A 5 22.84 12.26 -15.30
C LEU A 5 22.55 11.91 -16.76
N THR A 6 23.09 10.79 -17.22
CA THR A 6 22.71 10.27 -18.55
C THR A 6 21.35 9.60 -18.45
N GLN A 7 20.52 9.74 -19.49
CA GLN A 7 19.20 9.12 -19.53
C GLN A 7 19.29 7.60 -19.36
N GLU A 8 20.33 6.98 -19.93
CA GLU A 8 20.63 5.56 -19.81
C GLU A 8 20.86 5.10 -18.37
N GLN A 9 21.50 5.92 -17.51
CA GLN A 9 21.69 5.59 -16.10
C GLN A 9 20.39 5.64 -15.30
N ILE A 10 19.53 6.61 -15.61
CA ILE A 10 18.22 6.74 -14.96
C ILE A 10 17.34 5.55 -15.33
N ASP A 11 17.25 5.26 -16.63
CA ASP A 11 16.46 4.14 -17.16
C ASP A 11 16.94 2.81 -16.57
N ALA A 12 18.26 2.59 -16.49
CA ALA A 12 18.83 1.37 -15.91
C ALA A 12 18.46 1.18 -14.42
N ILE A 13 18.51 2.24 -13.60
CA ILE A 13 18.14 2.14 -12.17
C ILE A 13 16.64 1.92 -12.00
N CYS A 14 15.82 2.62 -12.78
CA CYS A 14 14.36 2.47 -12.76
C CYS A 14 13.94 1.06 -13.21
N ASP A 15 14.49 0.56 -14.31
CA ASP A 15 14.22 -0.79 -14.82
C ASP A 15 14.68 -1.86 -13.83
N ALA A 16 15.85 -1.69 -13.22
CA ALA A 16 16.35 -2.59 -12.19
C ALA A 16 15.40 -2.61 -10.96
N PHE A 17 14.93 -1.45 -10.52
CA PHE A 17 13.99 -1.34 -9.40
C PHE A 17 12.65 -2.03 -9.71
N ILE A 18 12.03 -1.71 -10.84
CA ILE A 18 10.74 -2.28 -11.25
C ILE A 18 10.83 -3.81 -11.36
N ASN A 19 11.88 -4.32 -12.02
CA ASN A 19 12.07 -5.75 -12.18
C ASN A 19 12.25 -6.46 -10.82
N SER A 20 13.01 -5.86 -9.89
CA SER A 20 13.21 -6.42 -8.56
C SER A 20 11.90 -6.54 -7.75
N VAL A 21 11.04 -5.51 -7.83
CA VAL A 21 9.74 -5.50 -7.16
C VAL A 21 8.79 -6.53 -7.78
N ASN A 22 8.70 -6.55 -9.11
CA ASN A 22 7.83 -7.50 -9.82
C ASN A 22 8.21 -8.95 -9.53
N ILE A 23 9.51 -9.27 -9.55
CA ILE A 23 10.00 -10.62 -9.22
C ILE A 23 9.67 -10.99 -7.78
N THR A 24 9.83 -10.05 -6.84
CA THR A 24 9.51 -10.29 -5.43
C THR A 24 8.03 -10.62 -5.25
N GLU A 25 7.14 -9.88 -5.92
CA GLU A 25 5.70 -10.17 -5.89
C GLU A 25 5.35 -11.49 -6.59
N HIS A 26 5.98 -11.83 -7.71
CA HIS A 26 5.78 -13.13 -8.36
C HIS A 26 6.25 -14.29 -7.48
N CYS A 27 7.36 -14.15 -6.76
CA CYS A 27 7.80 -15.12 -5.76
C CYS A 27 6.78 -15.26 -4.63
N ARG A 28 6.21 -14.15 -4.15
CA ARG A 28 5.15 -14.17 -3.12
C ARG A 28 3.90 -14.90 -3.59
N GLN A 29 3.44 -14.61 -4.81
CA GLN A 29 2.29 -15.30 -5.40
C GLN A 29 2.57 -16.79 -5.57
N THR A 30 3.78 -17.15 -5.96
CA THR A 30 4.21 -18.56 -6.10
C THR A 30 4.18 -19.27 -4.75
N MET A 31 4.61 -18.64 -3.65
CA MET A 31 4.51 -19.23 -2.30
C MET A 31 3.07 -19.52 -1.87
N ILE A 32 2.15 -18.60 -2.17
CA ILE A 32 0.71 -18.81 -1.93
C ILE A 32 0.20 -19.98 -2.77
N ALA A 33 0.53 -19.99 -4.07
CA ALA A 33 0.14 -21.06 -4.98
C ALA A 33 0.71 -22.43 -4.56
N LEU A 34 1.95 -22.47 -4.05
CA LEU A 34 2.59 -23.70 -3.57
C LEU A 34 1.86 -24.25 -2.34
N THR A 35 1.40 -23.37 -1.45
CA THR A 35 0.62 -23.77 -0.27
C THR A 35 -0.72 -24.37 -0.70
N ALA A 36 -1.43 -23.71 -1.61
CA ALA A 36 -2.68 -24.22 -2.16
C ALA A 36 -2.50 -25.56 -2.90
N TRP A 37 -1.43 -25.68 -3.69
CA TRP A 37 -1.06 -26.92 -4.37
C TRP A 37 -0.77 -28.05 -3.37
N ARG A 38 0.01 -27.77 -2.32
CA ARG A 38 0.29 -28.75 -1.25
C ARG A 38 -1.01 -29.24 -0.62
N ASP A 39 -1.91 -28.33 -0.26
CA ASP A 39 -3.17 -28.67 0.40
C ASP A 39 -4.08 -29.49 -0.54
N GLN A 40 -4.06 -29.19 -1.84
CA GLN A 40 -4.75 -29.97 -2.85
C GLN A 40 -4.16 -31.37 -3.03
N VAL A 41 -2.84 -31.53 -3.02
CA VAL A 41 -2.18 -32.83 -3.19
C VAL A 41 -2.36 -33.72 -1.95
N LEU A 42 -2.31 -33.14 -0.74
CA LEU A 42 -2.38 -33.90 0.50
C LEU A 42 -3.82 -34.13 1.01
N TYR A 43 -4.70 -33.15 0.83
CA TYR A 43 -6.04 -33.14 1.42
C TYR A 43 -7.16 -32.93 0.38
N GLY A 44 -6.82 -32.96 -0.92
CA GLY A 44 -7.78 -32.80 -2.00
C GLY A 44 -8.81 -33.93 -2.05
N THR A 45 -9.97 -33.61 -2.63
CA THR A 45 -11.12 -34.54 -2.73
C THR A 45 -10.97 -35.60 -3.83
N GLN A 46 -10.05 -35.42 -4.78
CA GLN A 46 -9.80 -36.39 -5.85
C GLN A 46 -8.74 -37.41 -5.43
N VAL A 47 -9.16 -38.67 -5.29
CA VAL A 47 -8.30 -39.80 -4.92
C VAL A 47 -7.97 -40.61 -6.18
N GLY A 48 -6.70 -40.91 -6.40
CA GLY A 48 -6.23 -41.76 -7.51
C GLY A 48 -5.96 -41.05 -8.83
N SER A 49 -6.18 -39.73 -8.91
CA SER A 49 -5.79 -38.89 -10.04
C SER A 49 -4.34 -38.42 -9.93
N THR A 50 -3.66 -38.21 -11.07
CA THR A 50 -2.33 -37.61 -11.12
C THR A 50 -2.36 -36.21 -10.50
N ALA A 51 -1.43 -35.93 -9.58
CA ALA A 51 -1.29 -34.61 -8.99
C ALA A 51 -0.95 -33.55 -10.05
N PRO A 52 -1.52 -32.33 -9.96
CA PRO A 52 -1.15 -31.23 -10.85
C PRO A 52 0.33 -30.87 -10.68
N GLN A 53 0.93 -30.23 -11.69
CA GLN A 53 2.32 -29.80 -11.62
C GLN A 53 2.52 -28.76 -10.50
N ALA A 54 3.62 -28.88 -9.77
CA ALA A 54 3.97 -27.93 -8.72
C ALA A 54 4.27 -26.54 -9.30
N PRO A 55 3.85 -25.46 -8.62
CA PRO A 55 4.25 -24.10 -8.97
C PRO A 55 5.78 -23.94 -8.93
N VAL A 56 6.33 -23.25 -9.93
CA VAL A 56 7.78 -23.02 -10.07
C VAL A 56 8.08 -21.55 -9.81
N PHE A 57 9.13 -21.28 -9.04
CA PHE A 57 9.57 -19.91 -8.81
C PHE A 57 10.10 -19.29 -10.12
N PRO A 58 9.78 -18.01 -10.38
CA PRO A 58 10.35 -17.32 -11.52
C PRO A 58 11.87 -17.26 -11.37
N VAL A 59 12.57 -17.66 -12.43
CA VAL A 59 14.02 -17.48 -12.51
C VAL A 59 14.28 -16.04 -12.93
N VAL A 60 15.09 -15.34 -12.16
CA VAL A 60 15.52 -13.97 -12.48
C VAL A 60 16.22 -14.00 -13.85
N GLY A 61 15.65 -13.30 -14.84
CA GLY A 61 16.24 -13.14 -16.16
C GLY A 61 17.50 -12.27 -16.13
N THR A 62 18.06 -11.95 -17.31
CA THR A 62 19.32 -11.21 -17.54
C THR A 62 19.42 -9.82 -16.91
N THR A 63 18.35 -9.31 -16.28
CA THR A 63 18.39 -8.02 -15.59
C THR A 63 19.21 -8.16 -14.32
N THR A 64 20.47 -7.75 -14.42
CA THR A 64 21.39 -7.74 -13.29
C THR A 64 21.09 -6.50 -12.45
N TYR A 65 20.63 -6.69 -11.23
CA TYR A 65 20.49 -5.62 -10.24
C TYR A 65 21.36 -5.94 -9.03
N THR A 66 21.83 -4.89 -8.36
CA THR A 66 22.73 -5.01 -7.21
C THR A 66 21.95 -4.85 -5.91
N ASP A 67 22.51 -5.38 -4.83
CA ASP A 67 21.91 -5.25 -3.50
C ASP A 67 21.71 -3.79 -3.12
N GLY A 68 20.58 -3.50 -2.46
CA GLY A 68 20.24 -2.15 -2.04
C GLY A 68 19.70 -1.26 -3.17
N ILE A 69 19.06 -1.82 -4.20
CA ILE A 69 18.44 -1.06 -5.31
C ILE A 69 17.49 0.05 -4.83
N VAL A 70 16.78 -0.15 -3.72
CA VAL A 70 15.94 0.87 -3.08
C VAL A 70 16.76 2.08 -2.64
N LYS A 71 17.93 1.83 -2.02
CA LYS A 71 18.84 2.90 -1.60
C LYS A 71 19.40 3.63 -2.82
N GLN A 72 19.78 2.91 -3.86
CA GLN A 72 20.28 3.52 -5.12
C GLN A 72 19.22 4.42 -5.77
N PHE A 73 17.95 4.00 -5.73
CA PHE A 73 16.84 4.83 -6.21
C PHE A 73 16.65 6.09 -5.35
N PHE A 74 16.76 6.00 -4.02
CA PHE A 74 16.72 7.18 -3.15
C PHE A 74 17.94 8.09 -3.35
N ASP A 75 19.13 7.54 -3.53
CA ASP A 75 20.34 8.31 -3.82
C ASP A 75 20.19 9.05 -5.17
N LEU A 76 19.56 8.44 -6.17
CA LEU A 76 19.21 9.07 -7.45
C LEU A 76 18.23 10.24 -7.26
N ARG A 77 17.15 10.03 -6.48
CA ARG A 77 16.20 11.08 -6.11
C ARG A 77 16.92 12.26 -5.43
N ASP A 78 17.79 11.98 -4.47
CA ASP A 78 18.50 13.01 -3.72
C ASP A 78 19.46 13.78 -4.61
N GLN A 79 20.13 13.12 -5.57
CA GLN A 79 20.93 13.79 -6.59
C GLN A 79 20.10 14.72 -7.50
N ILE A 80 18.88 14.30 -7.88
CA ILE A 80 17.96 15.12 -8.67
C ILE A 80 17.55 16.38 -7.89
N ILE A 81 17.19 16.23 -6.61
CA ILE A 81 16.78 17.34 -5.73
C ILE A 81 17.93 18.31 -5.47
N LEU A 82 19.15 17.79 -5.25
CA LEU A 82 20.34 18.60 -4.98
C LEU A 82 20.86 19.36 -6.22
N ASN A 83 20.31 19.10 -7.41
CA ASN A 83 20.73 19.79 -8.60
C ASN A 83 20.28 21.26 -8.60
N LYS A 84 21.16 22.17 -8.98
CA LYS A 84 20.89 23.62 -9.04
C LYS A 84 19.73 24.01 -9.96
N ASN A 85 19.38 23.16 -10.92
CA ASN A 85 18.28 23.38 -11.86
C ASN A 85 16.99 22.67 -11.45
N TYR A 86 16.95 22.04 -10.27
CA TYR A 86 15.73 21.44 -9.74
C TYR A 86 14.71 22.53 -9.40
N THR A 87 13.45 22.30 -9.77
CA THR A 87 12.32 23.18 -9.45
C THR A 87 11.17 22.35 -8.92
N GLU A 88 10.26 22.96 -8.17
CA GLU A 88 9.06 22.28 -7.67
C GLU A 88 8.22 21.68 -8.81
N ALA A 89 8.10 22.39 -9.94
CA ALA A 89 7.41 21.87 -11.13
C ALA A 89 8.06 20.58 -11.68
N ILE A 90 9.40 20.50 -11.70
CA ILE A 90 10.11 19.26 -12.08
C ILE A 90 9.87 18.16 -11.04
N GLY A 91 9.78 18.52 -9.76
CA GLY A 91 9.44 17.60 -8.68
C GLY A 91 8.02 17.03 -8.78
N GLU A 92 7.05 17.85 -9.16
CA GLU A 92 5.66 17.44 -9.39
C GLU A 92 5.54 16.54 -10.63
N ASP A 93 6.19 16.91 -11.75
CA ASP A 93 6.21 16.09 -12.97
C ASP A 93 6.85 14.71 -12.74
N LEU A 94 7.87 14.64 -11.88
CA LEU A 94 8.53 13.38 -11.49
C LEU A 94 7.81 12.63 -10.37
N GLY A 95 6.74 13.20 -9.79
CA GLY A 95 6.02 12.62 -8.65
C GLY A 95 6.83 12.56 -7.35
N ILE A 96 7.91 13.32 -7.24
CA ILE A 96 8.74 13.44 -6.03
C ILE A 96 8.05 14.35 -5.02
N VAL A 97 7.38 15.40 -5.51
CA VAL A 97 6.59 16.34 -4.72
C VAL A 97 5.12 16.09 -5.04
N GLY A 98 4.34 15.73 -4.03
CA GLY A 98 2.88 15.69 -4.17
C GLY A 98 2.33 17.11 -4.19
N ALA A 99 1.20 17.31 -4.88
CA ALA A 99 0.43 18.55 -4.73
C ALA A 99 0.26 18.83 -3.24
N ALA A 100 0.52 20.07 -2.82
CA ALA A 100 0.33 20.47 -1.43
C ALA A 100 -1.10 20.07 -1.03
N ASP A 101 -1.23 19.08 -0.13
CA ASP A 101 -2.53 18.72 0.42
C ASP A 101 -2.98 19.95 1.21
N PRO A 102 -4.01 20.68 0.75
CA PRO A 102 -4.59 21.70 1.59
C PRO A 102 -5.26 20.90 2.70
N GLY A 103 -4.51 20.66 3.78
CA GLY A 103 -4.97 19.85 4.91
C GLY A 103 -6.41 20.23 5.23
N LYS A 104 -7.24 19.21 5.52
CA LYS A 104 -8.69 19.39 5.68
C LYS A 104 -8.97 20.69 6.44
N SER A 105 -9.79 21.56 5.83
CA SER A 105 -10.26 22.76 6.50
C SER A 105 -10.82 22.37 7.87
N GLU A 106 -10.64 23.21 8.88
CA GLU A 106 -11.22 22.96 10.22
C GLU A 106 -12.73 22.69 10.12
N ASP A 107 -13.38 23.29 9.12
CA ASP A 107 -14.80 23.10 8.77
C ASP A 107 -15.14 21.72 8.18
N ASP A 108 -14.17 20.92 7.73
CA ASP A 108 -14.35 19.59 7.13
C ASP A 108 -13.96 18.43 8.09
N VAL A 109 -13.51 18.76 9.31
CA VAL A 109 -13.14 17.79 10.34
C VAL A 109 -14.35 17.44 11.19
N PHE A 110 -15.19 16.54 10.67
CA PHE A 110 -16.29 15.95 11.44
C PHE A 110 -16.03 14.48 11.78
N PRO A 111 -16.40 14.03 12.99
CA PRO A 111 -16.26 12.62 13.37
C PRO A 111 -17.23 11.78 12.56
N THR A 112 -16.70 10.83 11.78
CA THR A 112 -17.53 9.91 11.01
C THR A 112 -17.97 8.76 11.90
N LEU A 113 -19.26 8.69 12.23
CA LEU A 113 -19.84 7.62 13.03
C LEU A 113 -20.56 6.60 12.15
N LYS A 114 -20.26 5.32 12.36
CA LYS A 114 -21.04 4.19 11.85
C LYS A 114 -21.65 3.47 13.05
N SER A 115 -22.96 3.56 13.20
CA SER A 115 -23.68 2.73 14.18
C SER A 115 -23.74 1.31 13.64
N VAL A 116 -23.29 0.34 14.44
CA VAL A 116 -23.49 -1.08 14.16
C VAL A 116 -24.63 -1.54 15.05
N THR A 117 -25.76 -1.90 14.46
CA THR A 117 -26.95 -2.33 15.19
C THR A 117 -26.68 -3.60 15.99
N ALA A 118 -27.18 -3.58 17.22
CA ALA A 118 -27.12 -4.54 18.31
C ALA A 118 -26.82 -6.02 17.98
N SER A 119 -25.77 -6.54 18.63
CA SER A 119 -25.72 -7.96 19.04
C SER A 119 -26.82 -8.22 20.09
N PRO A 120 -27.31 -9.45 20.30
CA PRO A 120 -28.37 -9.72 21.28
C PRO A 120 -27.93 -9.30 22.69
N GLY A 121 -28.65 -8.35 23.29
CA GLY A 121 -28.41 -7.86 24.64
C GLY A 121 -27.99 -6.38 24.67
N PHE A 122 -28.99 -5.49 24.71
CA PHE A 122 -29.00 -4.09 25.19
C PHE A 122 -27.74 -3.20 25.00
N THR A 123 -26.83 -3.52 24.08
CA THR A 123 -25.54 -2.85 23.93
C THR A 123 -25.47 -2.24 22.53
N VAL A 124 -25.20 -0.93 22.47
CA VAL A 124 -24.95 -0.21 21.22
C VAL A 124 -23.44 -0.10 21.02
N GLN A 125 -22.93 -0.64 19.92
CA GLN A 125 -21.53 -0.45 19.53
C GLN A 125 -21.43 0.70 18.53
N ILE A 126 -20.72 1.76 18.92
CA ILE A 126 -20.41 2.90 18.05
C ILE A 126 -18.98 2.73 17.57
N LYS A 127 -18.79 2.68 16.25
CA LYS A 127 -17.45 2.70 15.62
C LYS A 127 -17.31 3.96 14.80
N GLY A 128 -16.19 4.66 14.93
CA GLY A 128 -15.93 5.86 14.19
C GLY A 128 -14.47 6.29 14.25
N SER A 129 -14.15 7.30 13.46
CA SER A 129 -12.87 7.99 13.50
C SER A 129 -13.09 9.37 14.11
N MET A 130 -12.26 9.75 15.07
CA MET A 130 -12.31 11.09 15.68
C MET A 130 -11.71 12.18 14.78
N GLN A 131 -11.09 11.79 13.64
CA GLN A 131 -10.53 12.69 12.63
C GLN A 131 -9.64 13.83 13.18
N GLY A 132 -9.04 13.66 14.37
CA GLY A 132 -8.18 14.66 15.02
C GLY A 132 -8.82 15.45 16.16
N MET A 133 -10.07 15.16 16.56
CA MET A 133 -10.72 15.79 17.71
C MET A 133 -10.31 15.14 19.05
N ASP A 134 -10.20 15.95 20.10
CA ASP A 134 -9.77 15.52 21.44
C ASP A 134 -10.84 14.72 22.21
N ALA A 135 -12.13 15.03 21.99
CA ALA A 135 -13.22 14.38 22.71
C ALA A 135 -14.54 14.37 21.92
N MET A 136 -15.41 13.41 22.23
CA MET A 136 -16.76 13.28 21.68
C MET A 136 -17.76 12.96 22.81
N ARG A 137 -18.82 13.76 22.93
CA ARG A 137 -19.95 13.52 23.84
C ARG A 137 -20.96 12.60 23.13
N ILE A 138 -21.27 11.47 23.74
CA ILE A 138 -22.31 10.53 23.26
C ILE A 138 -23.50 10.64 24.20
N GLU A 139 -24.68 10.92 23.65
CA GLU A 139 -25.94 10.93 24.38
C GLU A 139 -26.85 9.81 23.88
N TYR A 140 -27.52 9.15 24.82
CA TYR A 140 -28.50 8.10 24.53
C TYR A 140 -29.87 8.55 25.04
N ALA A 141 -30.87 8.48 24.16
CA ALA A 141 -32.27 8.64 24.53
C ALA A 141 -33.06 7.41 24.05
N PRO A 142 -33.95 6.85 24.88
CA PRO A 142 -34.90 5.84 24.44
C PRO A 142 -35.89 6.46 23.44
N ALA A 143 -36.49 5.64 22.58
CA ALA A 143 -37.46 6.12 21.59
C ALA A 143 -38.61 6.89 22.27
N GLY A 144 -38.72 8.19 21.96
CA GLY A 144 -39.73 9.09 22.54
C GLY A 144 -39.35 9.73 23.88
N GLY A 145 -38.12 9.56 24.37
CA GLY A 145 -37.59 10.27 25.54
C GLY A 145 -36.77 11.50 25.16
N ASP A 146 -36.69 12.47 26.07
CA ASP A 146 -35.83 13.65 25.92
C ASP A 146 -34.36 13.29 26.22
N PHE A 147 -33.44 13.98 25.56
CA PHE A 147 -32.02 13.92 25.90
C PHE A 147 -31.81 14.56 27.28
N ALA A 148 -31.18 13.84 28.20
CA ALA A 148 -30.80 14.41 29.49
C ALA A 148 -29.60 15.35 29.28
N THR A 149 -29.82 16.65 29.51
CA THR A 149 -28.80 17.72 29.45
C THR A 149 -27.70 17.56 30.48
#